data_AF-A0A7S1WRV8-F1
#
_entry.id   AF-A0A7S1WRV8-F1
#
_cell.length_a   1.000
_cell.length_b   1.000
_cell.length_c   1.000
_cell.angle_alpha   90.00
_cell.angle_beta   90.00
_cell.angle_gamma   90.00
#
_symmetry.space_group_name_H-M   'P 1'
#
loop_
_entity.id
_entity.type
_entity.pdbx_description
1 polymer ?
#
loop_
_entity_poly.entity_id
_entity_poly.type
_entity_poly.pdbx_seq_one_letter_code
_entity_poly.pdbx_strand_id
1 'polypeptide(L)'
;KTPSSAGARPTVMADAAAQPVPDRPPPGASPTAPLERLLTVVLVTSPVRSHPSTEMLEWTLGSYVERAGLAECAKLIVSDGFTVAGPGQRDRPKSGRIPAEWAAPYAEFRDRVDA
;
A
#
# COMPACT_ATOMS: atom_id res chain seq x y z
N LYS A 1 9.92 -40.60 -68.01
CA LYS A 1 10.02 -41.01 -66.59
C LYS A 1 11.47 -40.83 -66.18
N THR A 2 11.72 -39.69 -65.56
CA THR A 2 13.02 -39.11 -65.26
C THR A 2 12.89 -38.64 -63.81
N PRO A 3 13.84 -38.94 -62.91
CA PRO A 3 13.75 -38.55 -61.51
C PRO A 3 14.23 -37.10 -61.35
N SER A 4 13.54 -36.28 -60.57
CA SER A 4 14.03 -34.92 -60.29
C SER A 4 13.78 -34.48 -58.85
N SER A 5 14.92 -34.19 -58.24
CA SER A 5 15.21 -33.29 -57.13
C SER A 5 14.57 -33.54 -55.77
N ALA A 6 15.39 -34.20 -54.95
CA ALA A 6 15.50 -34.01 -53.50
C ALA A 6 15.44 -32.52 -53.11
N GLY A 7 14.46 -32.17 -52.29
CA GLY A 7 14.39 -30.87 -51.63
C GLY A 7 15.40 -30.80 -50.48
N ALA A 8 16.41 -29.96 -50.64
CA ALA A 8 17.39 -29.63 -49.62
C ALA A 8 16.71 -28.95 -48.42
N ARG A 9 16.99 -29.46 -47.22
CA ARG A 9 16.63 -28.82 -45.95
C ARG A 9 17.55 -27.62 -45.71
N PRO A 10 17.05 -26.44 -45.35
CA PRO A 10 17.91 -25.32 -45.01
C PRO A 10 18.58 -25.55 -43.65
N THR A 11 19.90 -25.45 -43.67
CA THR A 11 20.79 -25.29 -42.51
C THR A 11 20.41 -24.02 -41.76
N VAL A 12 20.01 -24.15 -40.50
CA VAL A 12 20.01 -23.03 -39.55
C VAL A 12 21.20 -23.23 -38.63
N MET A 13 22.30 -22.54 -38.96
CA MET A 13 23.34 -22.25 -37.99
C MET A 13 22.83 -21.12 -37.10
N ALA A 14 22.66 -21.42 -35.82
CA ALA A 14 22.61 -20.42 -34.77
C ALA A 14 23.41 -20.98 -33.59
N ASP A 15 24.71 -20.67 -33.63
CA ASP A 15 25.59 -20.74 -32.48
C ASP A 15 25.14 -19.64 -31.51
N ALA A 16 24.29 -20.01 -30.57
CA ALA A 16 23.94 -19.18 -29.43
C ALA A 16 24.73 -19.72 -28.24
N ALA A 17 25.95 -19.21 -28.09
CA ALA A 17 26.74 -19.36 -26.88
C ALA A 17 25.83 -19.07 -25.68
N ALA A 18 25.59 -20.10 -24.87
CA ALA A 18 24.88 -19.98 -23.62
C ALA A 18 25.60 -18.93 -22.77
N GLN A 19 24.96 -17.77 -22.62
CA GLN A 19 25.39 -16.76 -21.66
C GLN A 19 25.49 -17.47 -20.30
N PRO A 20 26.60 -17.37 -19.56
CA PRO A 20 26.67 -17.96 -18.23
C PRO A 20 25.56 -17.32 -17.39
N VAL A 21 24.65 -18.16 -16.91
CA VAL A 21 23.63 -17.76 -15.95
C VAL A 21 24.39 -17.12 -14.79
N PRO A 22 24.11 -15.85 -14.43
CA PRO A 22 24.80 -15.22 -13.32
C PRO A 22 24.58 -16.08 -12.08
N ASP A 23 25.70 -16.43 -11.43
CA ASP A 23 25.72 -17.27 -10.23
C ASP A 23 24.62 -16.82 -9.27
N ARG A 24 23.74 -17.77 -8.93
CA ARG A 24 22.75 -17.56 -7.87
C ARG A 24 23.54 -17.16 -6.62
N PRO A 25 23.25 -16.00 -5.99
CA PRO A 25 23.94 -15.64 -4.77
C PRO A 25 23.72 -16.74 -3.73
N PRO A 26 24.74 -17.05 -2.91
CA PRO A 26 24.63 -18.09 -1.90
C PRO A 26 23.40 -17.79 -1.01
N PRO A 27 22.62 -18.82 -0.63
CA PRO A 27 21.52 -18.63 0.31
C PRO A 27 22.12 -18.26 1.68
N GLY A 28 22.27 -16.96 1.93
CA GLY A 28 22.82 -16.45 3.18
C GLY A 28 23.39 -15.05 3.03
N ALA A 29 22.76 -14.10 3.74
CA ALA A 29 23.24 -12.74 4.02
C ALA A 29 23.21 -11.72 2.86
N SER A 30 22.00 -11.23 2.55
CA SER A 30 21.87 -9.77 2.45
C SER A 30 21.78 -9.24 3.89
N PRO A 31 22.49 -8.15 4.27
CA PRO A 31 22.13 -7.44 5.49
C PRO A 31 20.73 -6.89 5.26
N THR A 32 19.72 -7.63 5.72
CA THR A 32 18.34 -7.15 5.72
C THR A 32 18.35 -5.93 6.61
N ALA A 33 18.18 -4.74 6.02
CA ALA A 33 18.12 -3.52 6.78
C ALA A 33 17.05 -3.69 7.90
N PRO A 34 17.25 -3.05 9.07
CA PRO A 34 16.28 -3.14 10.15
C PRO A 34 14.87 -2.78 9.64
N LEU A 35 13.84 -3.49 10.12
CA LEU A 35 12.47 -3.40 9.60
C LEU A 35 11.94 -1.96 9.66
N GLU A 36 12.31 -1.21 10.69
CA GLU A 36 11.97 0.19 10.90
C GLU A 36 12.49 1.12 9.79
N ARG A 37 13.51 0.71 9.03
CA ARG A 37 14.03 1.45 7.87
C ARG A 37 13.38 1.03 6.55
N LEU A 38 12.59 -0.05 6.57
CA LEU A 38 11.97 -0.65 5.39
C LEU A 38 10.45 -0.49 5.38
N LEU A 39 9.83 -0.29 6.54
CA LEU A 39 8.38 -0.27 6.71
C LEU A 39 7.88 1.04 7.34
N THR A 40 6.82 1.59 6.76
CA THR A 40 6.04 2.68 7.35
C THR A 40 4.58 2.26 7.45
N VAL A 41 3.98 2.46 8.61
CA VAL A 41 2.56 2.16 8.86
C VAL A 41 1.76 3.44 8.61
N VAL A 42 0.85 3.41 7.64
CA VAL A 42 -0.03 4.55 7.34
C VAL A 42 -1.44 4.24 7.85
N LEU A 43 -1.93 5.03 8.80
CA LEU A 43 -3.29 4.96 9.29
C LEU A 43 -4.08 6.11 8.70
N VAL A 44 -5.08 5.79 7.88
CA VAL A 44 -5.97 6.80 7.29
C VAL A 44 -7.25 6.84 8.11
N THR A 45 -7.68 8.05 8.47
CA THR A 45 -8.92 8.31 9.18
C THR A 45 -9.80 9.23 8.35
N SER A 46 -11.11 9.12 8.52
CA SER A 46 -12.09 9.96 7.85
C SER A 46 -13.24 10.29 8.81
N PRO A 47 -14.02 11.35 8.57
CA PRO A 47 -15.25 11.57 9.32
C PRO A 47 -16.21 10.39 9.12
N VAL A 48 -16.76 9.87 10.22
CA VAL A 48 -17.68 8.73 10.21
C VAL A 48 -18.89 8.98 11.10
N ARG A 49 -20.01 8.32 10.77
CA ARG A 49 -21.28 8.44 11.49
C ARG A 49 -21.20 8.08 12.97
N SER A 50 -20.39 7.09 13.31
CA SER A 50 -20.26 6.56 14.67
C SER A 50 -19.52 7.51 15.63
N HIS A 51 -19.25 8.74 15.20
CA HIS A 51 -18.28 9.66 15.78
C HIS A 51 -16.85 9.12 15.66
N PRO A 52 -15.89 9.96 15.26
CA PRO A 52 -14.49 9.58 15.29
C PRO A 52 -14.03 9.41 16.74
N SER A 53 -13.30 8.32 17.01
CA SER A 53 -12.87 7.94 18.35
C SER A 53 -11.36 7.83 18.41
N THR A 54 -10.73 8.64 19.25
CA THR A 54 -9.29 8.57 19.54
C THR A 54 -8.95 7.24 20.21
N GLU A 55 -9.82 6.74 21.09
CA GLU A 55 -9.68 5.41 21.72
C GLU A 55 -9.60 4.28 20.68
N MET A 56 -10.38 4.36 19.59
CA MET A 56 -10.32 3.37 18.52
C MET A 56 -8.97 3.38 17.78
N LEU A 57 -8.41 4.57 17.58
CA LEU A 57 -7.06 4.70 17.01
C LEU A 57 -6.01 4.10 17.94
N GLU A 58 -6.05 4.45 19.23
CA GLU A 58 -5.13 3.94 20.25
C GLU A 58 -5.21 2.40 20.33
N TRP A 59 -6.42 1.85 20.34
CA TRP A 59 -6.62 0.40 20.36
C TRP A 59 -6.11 -0.27 19.08
N THR A 60 -6.32 0.36 17.92
CA THR A 60 -5.81 -0.13 16.64
C THR A 60 -4.28 -0.12 16.63
N LEU A 61 -3.66 0.96 17.09
CA LEU A 61 -2.21 1.07 17.21
C LEU A 61 -1.66 0.04 18.21
N GLY A 62 -2.23 -0.07 19.40
CA GLY A 62 -1.79 -1.06 20.40
C GLY A 62 -1.94 -2.50 19.91
N SER A 63 -3.07 -2.83 19.27
CA SER A 63 -3.32 -4.19 18.79
C SER A 63 -2.45 -4.60 17.61
N TYR A 64 -2.24 -3.72 16.63
CA TYR A 64 -1.49 -4.05 15.41
C TYR A 64 -0.01 -3.71 15.52
N VAL A 65 0.34 -2.55 16.07
CA VAL A 65 1.72 -2.07 16.05
C VAL A 65 2.54 -2.76 17.13
N GLU A 66 2.04 -2.83 18.36
CA GLU A 66 2.81 -3.40 19.47
C GLU A 66 2.90 -4.92 19.35
N ARG A 67 1.78 -5.60 19.09
CA ARG A 67 1.76 -7.08 19.04
C ARG A 67 2.47 -7.65 17.81
N ALA A 68 2.59 -6.88 16.72
CA ALA A 68 3.32 -7.29 15.53
C ALA A 68 4.79 -6.83 15.54
N GLY A 69 5.28 -6.22 16.62
CA GLY A 69 6.67 -5.77 16.72
C GLY A 69 7.01 -4.60 15.79
N LEU A 70 6.02 -3.77 15.44
CA LEU A 70 6.16 -2.61 14.55
C LEU A 70 6.34 -1.30 15.32
N ALA A 71 6.57 -1.38 16.64
CA ALA A 71 6.69 -0.22 17.51
C ALA A 71 7.76 0.77 17.06
N GLU A 72 8.86 0.28 16.48
CA GLU A 72 9.97 1.13 16.01
C GLU A 72 9.77 1.63 14.56
N CYS A 73 8.80 1.10 13.83
CA CYS A 73 8.54 1.52 12.45
C CYS A 73 7.95 2.94 12.42
N ALA A 74 8.26 3.70 11.38
CA ALA A 74 7.64 5.01 11.16
C ALA A 74 6.12 4.86 11.04
N LYS A 75 5.37 5.79 11.64
CA LYS A 75 3.90 5.80 11.64
C LYS A 75 3.42 7.14 11.12
N LEU A 76 2.47 7.12 10.18
CA LEU A 76 1.85 8.30 9.63
C LEU A 76 0.34 8.19 9.84
N ILE A 77 -0.23 9.13 10.60
CA ILE A 77 -1.69 9.27 10.70
C ILE A 77 -2.11 10.32 9.68
N VAL A 78 -3.00 9.93 8.79
CA VAL A 78 -3.53 10.77 7.71
C VAL A 78 -5.00 11.04 7.98
N SER A 79 -5.36 12.31 8.06
CA SER A 79 -6.76 12.73 8.09
C SER A 79 -7.22 13.01 6.67
N ASP A 80 -8.19 12.23 6.19
CA ASP A 80 -8.72 12.39 4.83
C ASP A 80 -9.42 13.74 4.68
N GLY A 81 -9.40 14.27 3.46
CA GLY A 81 -10.11 15.47 3.10
C GLY A 81 -11.61 15.23 3.05
N PHE A 82 -12.40 16.20 3.49
CA PHE A 82 -13.85 16.16 3.33
C PHE A 82 -14.41 17.54 2.96
N THR A 83 -15.64 17.51 2.45
CA THR A 83 -16.49 18.66 2.19
C THR A 83 -17.82 18.46 2.91
N VAL A 84 -18.42 19.55 3.39
CA VAL A 84 -19.76 19.50 3.99
C VAL A 84 -20.80 19.59 2.87
N ALA A 85 -21.82 18.72 2.92
CA ALA A 85 -22.94 18.77 1.99
C ALA A 85 -23.70 20.10 2.13
N GLY A 86 -23.80 20.86 1.03
CA GLY A 86 -24.58 22.10 1.00
C GLY A 86 -26.11 21.86 0.97
N PRO A 87 -26.92 22.91 1.06
CA PRO A 87 -28.38 22.82 0.99
C PRO A 87 -28.85 22.06 -0.26
N GLY A 88 -29.71 21.05 -0.08
CA GLY A 88 -30.24 20.22 -1.18
C GLY A 88 -29.25 19.21 -1.77
N GLN A 89 -28.01 19.15 -1.28
CA GLN A 89 -27.06 18.13 -1.70
C GLN A 89 -27.19 16.86 -0.86
N ARG A 90 -27.16 15.71 -1.55
CA ARG A 90 -27.07 14.41 -0.87
C ARG A 90 -25.66 14.20 -0.32
N ASP A 91 -25.60 13.65 0.89
CA ASP A 91 -24.39 13.14 1.53
C ASP A 91 -23.80 11.97 0.73
N ARG A 92 -22.47 11.93 0.66
CA ARG A 92 -21.71 10.83 0.05
C ARG A 92 -20.42 10.63 0.85
N PRO A 93 -20.51 10.04 2.06
CA PRO A 93 -19.35 9.92 2.94
C PRO A 93 -18.17 9.18 2.30
N LYS A 94 -18.45 8.15 1.48
CA LYS A 94 -17.43 7.38 0.75
C LYS A 94 -16.67 8.19 -0.32
N SER A 95 -17.17 9.36 -0.70
CA SER A 95 -16.51 10.28 -1.63
C SER A 95 -16.16 11.61 -0.96
N GLY A 96 -16.01 11.63 0.36
CA GLY A 96 -15.61 12.80 1.12
C GLY A 96 -16.67 13.90 1.25
N ARG A 97 -17.94 13.64 0.93
CA ARG A 97 -19.02 14.60 1.21
C ARG A 97 -19.84 14.16 2.42
N ILE A 98 -19.72 14.90 3.52
CA ILE A 98 -20.29 14.50 4.80
C ILE A 98 -21.44 15.43 5.23
N PRO A 99 -22.31 14.95 6.13
CA PRO A 99 -23.24 15.82 6.85
C PRO A 99 -22.51 16.87 7.71
N ALA A 100 -23.13 18.02 7.93
CA ALA A 100 -22.53 19.14 8.66
C ALA A 100 -22.20 18.77 10.12
N GLU A 101 -23.03 17.94 10.74
CA GLU A 101 -22.89 17.51 12.11
C GLU A 101 -21.68 16.59 12.36
N TRP A 102 -21.07 16.01 11.31
CA TRP A 102 -19.85 15.20 11.46
C TRP A 102 -18.57 16.06 11.42
N ALA A 103 -18.65 17.29 10.92
CA ALA A 103 -17.47 18.12 10.70
C ALA A 103 -16.81 18.56 12.01
N ALA A 104 -17.60 19.08 12.97
CA ALA A 104 -17.07 19.57 14.24
C ALA A 104 -16.47 18.45 15.12
N PRO A 105 -17.14 17.30 15.35
CA PRO A 105 -16.55 16.20 16.10
C PRO A 105 -15.26 15.66 15.47
N TYR A 106 -15.17 15.64 14.14
CA TYR A 106 -13.96 15.21 13.45
C TYR A 106 -12.84 16.24 13.52
N ALA A 107 -13.15 17.54 13.51
CA ALA A 107 -12.16 18.57 13.78
C ALA A 107 -11.56 18.42 15.19
N GLU A 108 -12.41 18.24 16.22
CA GLU A 108 -11.93 18.01 17.59
C GLU A 108 -11.08 16.74 17.71
N PHE A 109 -11.46 15.67 17.02
CA PHE A 109 -10.66 14.46 16.96
C PHE A 109 -9.29 14.70 16.34
N ARG A 110 -9.22 15.46 15.24
CA ARG A 110 -7.96 15.81 14.57
C ARG A 110 -7.07 16.65 15.48
N ASP A 111 -7.64 17.65 16.14
CA ASP A 111 -6.91 18.50 17.08
C ASP A 111 -6.27 17.67 18.22
N ARG A 112 -6.95 16.62 18.69
CA ARG A 112 -6.39 15.69 19.70
C ARG A 112 -5.29 14.78 19.16
N VAL A 113 -5.34 14.43 17.88
CA VAL A 113 -4.35 13.54 17.23
C VAL A 113 -3.09 14.31 16.81
N ASP A 114 -3.25 15.59 16.47
CA ASP A 114 -2.15 16.47 16.06
C ASP A 114 -1.39 17.10 17.25
N ALA A 115 -1.93 17.04 18.47
CA ALA A 115 -1.35 17.60 19.71
C ALA A 115 -0.26 16.70 20.34
#